data_AF-A0A2S8PR60-F1
#
_entry.id   AF-A0A2S8PR60-F1
#
_cell.length_a   1.000
_cell.length_b   1.000
_cell.length_c   1.000
_cell.angle_alpha   90.00
_cell.angle_beta   90.00
_cell.angle_gamma   90.00
#
_symmetry.space_group_name_H-M   'P 1'
#
loop_
_entity.id
_entity.type
_entity.pdbx_description
1 polymer ?
#
loop_
_entity_poly.entity_id
_entity_poly.type
_entity_poly.pdbx_seq_one_letter_code
_entity_poly.pdbx_strand_id
1 'polypeptide(L)'
;MAKKQYAVIGMGRFGSSVANTLSEMGFDVLAIDSDEQRTQAVSNMVTHAVSADSTDEEALRALGIRNFDVVVVAIGEDIQSSILTTLILKDLGVGTIIVKAQNELHGKVLQKIGADKVIFPERDMGMRVAHHLTSPNILDYIEISEDYSILELKASQDMVGKNLRELDIRARFGCNVMAIKHGTKMDISPYADAPLSEDDVLVIVGEKSDLTKLELAYPKSQLLEKKHRDKQHKYIIEGIHLVQEALTAGADLECVAFDLEQGVPSELAHLAGGESAEWIGVSPAVIAKCTDTKTPQPVFAVARKPKSAAGLDALMSRESSLVIILDGVQDPGNVGTIIRSADAAGADGVILGRGSADLYNPKTIRSTMGSLFHLPVVEGDLMEILPEAKRSGVRVISTSLQAQDTCYSYDFRQGSCWLLVGNEAKGVSEQAQQLVDDALIIPMRGQAESLNVAMASTLMLFEAMRQRHFA
;
A
#
# COMPACT_ATOMS: atom_id res chain seq x y z
N MET A 1 -5.81 28.09 -40.63
CA MET A 1 -5.13 26.87 -41.09
C MET A 1 -6.13 26.04 -41.88
N ALA A 2 -5.72 25.36 -42.94
CA ALA A 2 -6.60 24.43 -43.65
C ALA A 2 -7.06 23.33 -42.68
N LYS A 3 -8.32 22.93 -42.77
CA LYS A 3 -8.93 21.90 -41.93
C LYS A 3 -8.33 20.55 -42.35
N LYS A 4 -7.69 19.85 -41.41
CA LYS A 4 -7.09 18.54 -41.70
C LYS A 4 -8.15 17.51 -42.08
N GLN A 5 -7.85 16.68 -43.07
CA GLN A 5 -8.70 15.60 -43.54
C GLN A 5 -8.14 14.24 -43.09
N TYR A 6 -9.02 13.39 -42.59
CA TYR A 6 -8.66 12.08 -42.06
C TYR A 6 -9.34 10.97 -42.86
N ALA A 7 -8.63 9.87 -43.11
CA ALA A 7 -9.25 8.63 -43.56
C ALA A 7 -9.03 7.54 -42.52
N VAL A 8 -10.04 6.71 -42.31
CA VAL A 8 -9.99 5.59 -41.37
C VAL A 8 -10.38 4.32 -42.13
N ILE A 9 -9.48 3.36 -42.20
CA ILE A 9 -9.63 2.09 -42.91
C ILE A 9 -9.85 0.97 -41.89
N GLY A 10 -10.97 0.26 -41.99
CA GLY A 10 -11.42 -0.76 -41.05
C GLY A 10 -12.38 -0.21 -40.00
N MET A 11 -13.68 -0.34 -40.23
CA MET A 11 -14.81 0.09 -39.38
C MET A 11 -15.22 -0.97 -38.36
N GLY A 12 -14.22 -1.60 -37.73
CA GLY A 12 -14.42 -2.40 -36.53
C GLY A 12 -14.64 -1.52 -35.29
N ARG A 13 -14.69 -2.12 -34.10
CA ARG A 13 -14.89 -1.39 -32.83
C ARG A 13 -13.95 -0.19 -32.64
N PHE A 14 -12.66 -0.39 -32.92
CA PHE A 14 -11.64 0.65 -32.78
C PHE A 14 -11.78 1.74 -33.86
N GLY A 15 -11.82 1.35 -35.14
CA GLY A 15 -11.87 2.31 -36.24
C GLY A 15 -13.14 3.15 -36.25
N SER A 16 -14.31 2.56 -35.97
CA SER A 16 -15.57 3.32 -35.86
C SER A 16 -15.54 4.32 -34.71
N SER A 17 -14.93 3.97 -33.57
CA SER A 17 -14.74 4.91 -32.46
C SER A 17 -13.85 6.08 -32.86
N VAL A 18 -12.72 5.81 -33.53
CA VAL A 18 -11.81 6.86 -34.02
C VAL A 18 -12.51 7.77 -35.02
N ALA A 19 -13.22 7.18 -36.00
CA ALA A 19 -13.91 7.93 -37.03
C ALA A 19 -15.02 8.82 -36.46
N ASN A 20 -15.82 8.32 -35.52
CA ASN A 20 -16.86 9.09 -34.86
C ASN A 20 -16.28 10.26 -34.05
N THR A 21 -15.27 10.01 -33.21
CA THR A 21 -14.65 11.06 -32.40
C THR A 21 -14.01 12.15 -33.26
N LEU A 22 -13.34 11.80 -34.36
CA LEU A 22 -12.79 12.79 -35.28
C LEU A 22 -13.88 13.65 -35.94
N SER A 23 -15.02 13.05 -36.27
CA SER A 23 -16.16 13.76 -36.85
C SER A 23 -16.85 14.68 -35.82
N GLU A 24 -17.01 14.23 -34.57
CA GLU A 24 -17.54 15.06 -33.45
C GLU A 24 -16.64 16.26 -33.14
N MET A 25 -15.32 16.09 -33.28
CA MET A 25 -14.35 17.19 -33.22
C MET A 25 -14.42 18.13 -34.44
N GLY A 26 -15.30 17.82 -35.38
CA GLY A 26 -15.64 18.62 -36.53
C GLY A 26 -14.71 18.41 -37.71
N PHE A 27 -13.87 17.37 -37.77
CA PHE A 27 -12.98 17.11 -38.93
C PHE A 27 -13.69 16.42 -40.09
N ASP A 28 -13.11 16.50 -41.30
CA ASP A 28 -13.63 15.76 -42.46
C ASP A 28 -13.05 14.34 -42.43
N VAL A 29 -13.93 13.34 -42.38
CA VAL A 29 -13.58 11.93 -42.17
C VAL A 29 -14.12 11.06 -43.30
N LEU A 30 -13.21 10.32 -43.97
CA LEU A 30 -13.54 9.24 -44.89
C LEU A 30 -13.40 7.88 -44.18
N ALA A 31 -14.51 7.17 -44.02
CA ALA A 31 -14.53 5.80 -43.52
C ALA A 31 -14.48 4.79 -44.68
N ILE A 32 -13.58 3.81 -44.59
CA ILE A 32 -13.43 2.74 -45.58
C ILE A 32 -13.49 1.39 -44.86
N ASP A 33 -14.28 0.44 -45.35
CA ASP A 33 -14.24 -0.97 -44.94
C ASP A 33 -14.67 -1.83 -46.13
N SER A 34 -14.25 -3.09 -46.18
CA SER A 34 -14.73 -4.04 -47.19
C SER A 34 -16.16 -4.50 -46.94
N ASP A 35 -16.63 -4.43 -45.68
CA ASP A 35 -17.97 -4.81 -45.24
C ASP A 35 -18.94 -3.63 -45.32
N GLU A 36 -19.87 -3.73 -46.27
CA GLU A 36 -20.90 -2.73 -46.52
C GLU A 36 -21.75 -2.43 -45.28
N GLN A 37 -22.03 -3.43 -44.43
CA GLN A 37 -22.84 -3.21 -43.21
C GLN A 37 -22.11 -2.30 -42.21
N ARG A 38 -20.78 -2.46 -42.09
CA ARG A 38 -19.97 -1.65 -41.18
C ARG A 38 -19.87 -0.20 -41.66
N THR A 39 -19.73 0.00 -42.97
CA THR A 39 -19.72 1.35 -43.56
C THR A 39 -21.07 2.05 -43.43
N GLN A 40 -22.18 1.33 -43.66
CA GLN A 40 -23.53 1.85 -43.49
C GLN A 40 -23.83 2.25 -42.02
N ALA A 41 -23.29 1.51 -41.05
CA ALA A 41 -23.46 1.84 -39.63
C ALA A 41 -22.83 3.19 -39.26
N VAL A 42 -21.74 3.59 -39.93
CA VAL A 42 -21.02 4.84 -39.66
C VAL A 42 -21.39 5.98 -40.62
N SER A 43 -22.15 5.72 -41.68
CA SER A 43 -22.43 6.68 -42.77
C SER A 43 -23.05 8.00 -42.30
N ASN A 44 -23.86 7.96 -41.23
CA ASN A 44 -24.51 9.14 -40.66
C ASN A 44 -23.62 9.90 -39.66
N MET A 45 -22.47 9.31 -39.30
CA MET A 45 -21.55 9.86 -38.30
C MET A 45 -20.31 10.49 -38.93
N VAL A 46 -19.93 10.09 -40.15
CA VAL A 46 -18.74 10.60 -40.85
C VAL A 46 -19.11 11.42 -42.10
N THR A 47 -18.14 12.12 -42.68
CA THR A 47 -18.35 12.92 -43.90
C THR A 47 -18.66 12.05 -45.12
N HIS A 48 -17.89 10.96 -45.28
CA HIS A 48 -18.08 9.98 -46.34
C HIS A 48 -17.79 8.58 -45.80
N ALA A 49 -18.62 7.61 -46.14
CA ALA A 49 -18.38 6.19 -45.88
C ALA A 49 -18.43 5.44 -47.21
N VAL A 50 -17.42 4.61 -47.47
CA VAL A 50 -17.29 3.87 -48.73
C VAL A 50 -16.92 2.42 -48.47
N SER A 51 -17.64 1.51 -49.12
CA SER A 51 -17.29 0.09 -49.13
C SER A 51 -16.21 -0.16 -50.19
N ALA A 52 -14.99 -0.50 -49.78
CA ALA A 52 -13.88 -0.79 -50.68
C ALA A 52 -12.85 -1.74 -50.03
N ASP A 53 -12.21 -2.57 -50.85
CA ASP A 53 -11.07 -3.39 -50.42
C ASP A 53 -9.82 -2.51 -50.35
N SER A 54 -9.24 -2.39 -49.16
CA SER A 54 -8.05 -1.56 -48.94
C SER A 54 -6.75 -2.22 -49.39
N THR A 55 -6.80 -3.50 -49.79
CA THR A 55 -5.68 -4.20 -50.43
C THR A 55 -5.62 -3.98 -51.95
N ASP A 56 -6.64 -3.33 -52.53
CA ASP A 56 -6.67 -2.91 -53.93
C ASP A 56 -6.15 -1.46 -54.06
N GLU A 57 -4.97 -1.31 -54.67
CA GLU A 57 -4.35 -0.01 -54.92
C GLU A 57 -5.21 0.89 -55.83
N GLU A 58 -5.88 0.33 -56.84
CA GLU A 58 -6.69 1.11 -57.77
C GLU A 58 -7.92 1.69 -57.05
N ALA A 59 -8.53 0.91 -56.14
CA ALA A 59 -9.64 1.36 -55.31
C ALA A 59 -9.22 2.52 -54.40
N LEU A 60 -8.11 2.39 -53.67
CA LEU A 60 -7.61 3.46 -52.79
C LEU A 60 -7.20 4.73 -53.57
N ARG A 61 -6.65 4.55 -54.78
CA ARG A 61 -6.30 5.66 -55.68
C ARG A 61 -7.55 6.37 -56.18
N ALA A 62 -8.60 5.65 -56.56
CA ALA A 62 -9.87 6.23 -57.00
C ALA A 62 -10.57 7.04 -55.90
N LEU A 63 -10.41 6.64 -54.63
CA LEU A 63 -10.89 7.39 -53.46
C LEU A 63 -10.05 8.63 -53.13
N GLY A 64 -8.93 8.83 -53.83
CA GLY A 64 -8.06 9.99 -53.60
C GLY A 64 -7.35 9.94 -52.25
N ILE A 65 -7.05 8.74 -51.72
CA ILE A 65 -6.53 8.55 -50.36
C ILE A 65 -5.26 9.38 -50.07
N ARG A 66 -4.46 9.64 -51.10
CA ARG A 66 -3.23 10.45 -51.04
C ARG A 66 -3.48 11.89 -50.57
N ASN A 67 -4.68 12.44 -50.80
CA ASN A 67 -5.00 13.82 -50.46
C ASN A 67 -5.32 14.02 -48.97
N PHE A 68 -5.47 12.94 -48.20
CA PHE A 68 -5.75 13.00 -46.78
C PHE A 68 -4.46 13.20 -45.99
N ASP A 69 -4.52 14.07 -44.96
CA ASP A 69 -3.35 14.40 -44.14
C ASP A 69 -2.91 13.21 -43.28
N VAL A 70 -3.87 12.44 -42.77
CA VAL A 70 -3.64 11.31 -41.88
C VAL A 70 -4.55 10.15 -42.27
N VAL A 71 -3.98 8.96 -42.42
CA VAL A 71 -4.72 7.72 -42.65
C VAL A 71 -4.51 6.78 -41.47
N VAL A 72 -5.62 6.35 -40.86
CA VAL A 72 -5.63 5.39 -39.75
C VAL A 72 -6.02 4.02 -40.29
N VAL A 73 -5.12 3.04 -40.21
CA VAL A 73 -5.37 1.64 -40.56
C VAL A 73 -5.75 0.88 -39.29
N ALA A 74 -7.05 0.64 -39.13
CA ALA A 74 -7.68 -0.01 -37.98
C ALA A 74 -8.10 -1.47 -38.27
N ILE A 75 -7.45 -2.13 -39.23
CA ILE A 75 -7.70 -3.52 -39.60
C ILE A 75 -7.19 -4.44 -38.48
N GLY A 76 -8.15 -5.03 -37.76
CA GLY A 76 -7.91 -5.88 -36.61
C GLY A 76 -7.58 -7.30 -37.02
N GLU A 77 -8.59 -8.06 -37.47
CA GLU A 77 -8.57 -9.52 -37.55
C GLU A 77 -7.62 -10.09 -38.62
N ASP A 78 -7.33 -9.32 -39.66
CA ASP A 78 -6.47 -9.72 -40.77
C ASP A 78 -5.15 -8.94 -40.78
N ILE A 79 -4.11 -9.59 -40.27
CA ILE A 79 -2.74 -9.07 -40.24
C ILE A 79 -2.20 -8.85 -41.66
N GLN A 80 -2.53 -9.74 -42.61
CA GLN A 80 -2.04 -9.64 -43.99
C GLN A 80 -2.61 -8.39 -44.66
N SER A 81 -3.92 -8.19 -44.54
CA SER A 81 -4.60 -7.00 -45.07
C SER A 81 -4.09 -5.71 -44.43
N SER A 82 -3.82 -5.70 -43.12
CA SER A 82 -3.23 -4.53 -42.43
C SER A 82 -1.85 -4.17 -42.97
N ILE A 83 -0.98 -5.18 -43.13
CA ILE A 83 0.37 -5.04 -43.67
C ILE A 83 0.34 -4.53 -45.12
N LEU A 84 -0.46 -5.16 -45.98
CA LEU A 84 -0.56 -4.83 -47.40
C LEU A 84 -1.17 -3.43 -47.61
N THR A 85 -2.23 -3.10 -46.87
CA THR A 85 -2.82 -1.76 -46.88
C THR A 85 -1.78 -0.70 -46.49
N THR A 86 -1.00 -0.96 -45.44
CA THR A 86 0.04 -0.03 -44.98
C THR A 86 1.11 0.20 -46.06
N LEU A 87 1.53 -0.87 -46.74
CA LEU A 87 2.49 -0.79 -47.84
C LEU A 87 1.93 0.05 -49.00
N ILE A 88 0.70 -0.23 -49.45
CA ILE A 88 0.04 0.51 -50.53
C ILE A 88 -0.08 2.00 -50.20
N LEU A 89 -0.51 2.34 -48.98
CA LEU A 89 -0.60 3.74 -48.55
C LEU A 89 0.76 4.45 -48.57
N LYS A 90 1.83 3.73 -48.22
CA LYS A 90 3.18 4.28 -48.27
C LYS A 90 3.62 4.53 -49.70
N ASP A 91 3.37 3.59 -50.61
CA ASP A 91 3.70 3.71 -52.04
C ASP A 91 2.88 4.81 -52.74
N LEU A 92 1.62 4.99 -52.35
CA LEU A 92 0.76 6.10 -52.80
C LEU A 92 1.21 7.47 -52.24
N GLY A 93 2.15 7.50 -51.29
CA GLY A 93 2.75 8.72 -50.76
C GLY A 93 1.86 9.47 -49.77
N VAL A 94 1.07 8.76 -48.97
CA VAL A 94 0.29 9.34 -47.86
C VAL A 94 1.24 9.98 -46.84
N GLY A 95 0.85 11.16 -46.32
CA GLY A 95 1.71 11.97 -45.45
C GLY A 95 1.95 11.36 -44.06
N THR A 96 0.91 10.89 -43.38
CA THR A 96 1.01 10.24 -42.06
C THR A 96 0.13 9.00 -41.99
N ILE A 97 0.72 7.86 -41.64
CA ILE A 97 0.06 6.56 -41.54
C ILE A 97 0.13 6.05 -40.10
N ILE A 98 -1.04 5.89 -39.46
CA ILE A 98 -1.17 5.33 -38.11
C ILE A 98 -1.80 3.95 -38.21
N VAL A 99 -1.16 2.92 -37.67
CA VAL A 99 -1.61 1.53 -37.84
C VAL A 99 -1.85 0.83 -36.52
N LYS A 100 -2.99 0.14 -36.41
CA LYS A 100 -3.30 -0.76 -35.30
C LYS A 100 -2.51 -2.08 -35.45
N ALA A 101 -1.76 -2.45 -34.42
CA ALA A 101 -1.12 -3.75 -34.31
C ALA A 101 -1.85 -4.66 -33.30
N GLN A 102 -1.91 -5.95 -33.60
CA GLN A 102 -2.45 -6.97 -32.67
C GLN A 102 -1.41 -7.47 -31.66
N ASN A 103 -0.13 -7.49 -32.05
CA ASN A 103 0.97 -8.02 -31.24
C ASN A 103 2.30 -7.37 -31.64
N GLU A 104 3.34 -7.52 -30.81
CA GLU A 104 4.62 -6.84 -30.98
C GLU A 104 5.32 -7.17 -32.31
N LEU A 105 5.26 -8.43 -32.75
CA LEU A 105 5.90 -8.84 -34.00
C LEU A 105 5.25 -8.15 -35.20
N HIS A 106 3.91 -8.11 -35.23
CA HIS A 106 3.15 -7.37 -36.23
C HIS A 106 3.52 -5.88 -36.19
N GLY A 107 3.62 -5.28 -35.00
CA GLY A 107 4.03 -3.87 -34.87
C GLY A 107 5.43 -3.57 -35.42
N LYS A 108 6.41 -4.45 -35.18
CA LYS A 108 7.77 -4.33 -35.75
C LYS A 108 7.76 -4.40 -37.27
N VAL A 109 6.92 -5.25 -37.85
CA VAL A 109 6.76 -5.36 -39.31
C VAL A 109 6.18 -4.07 -39.88
N LEU A 110 5.10 -3.55 -39.28
CA LEU A 110 4.46 -2.30 -39.71
C LEU A 110 5.39 -1.08 -39.69
N GLN A 111 6.21 -0.95 -38.64
CA GLN A 111 7.22 0.11 -38.56
C GLN A 111 8.24 0.01 -39.70
N LYS A 112 8.69 -1.20 -40.04
CA LYS A 112 9.65 -1.41 -41.14
C LYS A 112 9.05 -1.14 -42.52
N ILE A 113 7.74 -1.32 -42.68
CA ILE A 113 7.02 -1.06 -43.93
C ILE A 113 6.82 0.45 -44.15
N GLY A 114 6.82 1.24 -43.07
CA GLY A 114 6.74 2.69 -43.15
C GLY A 114 5.49 3.29 -42.50
N ALA A 115 4.84 2.57 -41.58
CA ALA A 115 3.88 3.17 -40.65
C ALA A 115 4.60 4.21 -39.77
N ASP A 116 4.11 5.44 -39.76
CA ASP A 116 4.69 6.53 -38.97
C ASP A 116 4.41 6.37 -37.47
N LYS A 117 3.27 5.73 -37.13
CA LYS A 117 2.94 5.37 -35.75
C LYS A 117 2.22 4.03 -35.69
N VAL A 118 2.59 3.19 -34.72
CA VAL A 118 1.92 1.91 -34.42
C VAL A 118 1.29 1.98 -33.04
N ILE A 119 0.05 1.53 -32.91
CA ILE A 119 -0.72 1.54 -31.66
C ILE A 119 -1.15 0.12 -31.26
N PHE A 120 -1.27 -0.15 -29.95
CA PHE A 120 -1.63 -1.47 -29.41
C PHE A 120 -2.84 -1.36 -28.45
N PRO A 121 -4.06 -1.10 -28.97
CA PRO A 121 -5.20 -0.69 -28.16
C PRO A 121 -5.54 -1.62 -27.00
N GLU A 122 -5.50 -2.93 -27.21
CA GLU A 122 -5.84 -3.94 -26.20
C GLU A 122 -4.78 -4.00 -25.09
N ARG A 123 -3.50 -3.93 -25.44
CA ARG A 123 -2.38 -3.89 -24.48
C ARG A 123 -2.41 -2.60 -23.69
N ASP A 124 -2.52 -1.47 -24.38
CA ASP A 124 -2.42 -0.15 -23.79
C ASP A 124 -3.61 0.12 -22.85
N MET A 125 -4.83 -0.32 -23.22
CA MET A 125 -6.00 -0.28 -22.34
C MET A 125 -5.87 -1.27 -21.17
N GLY A 126 -5.31 -2.46 -21.41
CA GLY A 126 -5.05 -3.45 -20.36
C GLY A 126 -4.16 -2.90 -19.24
N MET A 127 -3.08 -2.20 -19.61
CA MET A 127 -2.21 -1.52 -18.64
C MET A 127 -2.98 -0.45 -17.85
N ARG A 128 -3.76 0.39 -18.55
CA ARG A 128 -4.56 1.44 -17.89
C ARG A 128 -5.55 0.86 -16.86
N VAL A 129 -6.26 -0.21 -17.22
CA VAL A 129 -7.19 -0.89 -16.31
C VAL A 129 -6.45 -1.53 -15.13
N ALA A 130 -5.31 -2.18 -15.38
CA ALA A 130 -4.51 -2.78 -14.32
C ALA A 130 -4.03 -1.74 -13.28
N HIS A 131 -3.52 -0.59 -13.75
CA HIS A 131 -3.12 0.51 -12.87
C HIS A 131 -4.28 1.08 -12.03
N HIS A 132 -5.49 1.17 -12.59
CA HIS A 132 -6.68 1.57 -11.83
C HIS A 132 -7.09 0.55 -10.76
N LEU A 133 -6.87 -0.75 -11.01
CA LEU A 133 -7.23 -1.80 -10.06
C LEU A 133 -6.24 -1.92 -8.90
N THR A 134 -4.95 -1.65 -9.12
CA THR A 134 -3.91 -1.76 -8.10
C THR A 134 -3.89 -0.57 -7.14
N SER A 135 -4.31 0.61 -7.59
CA SER A 135 -4.20 1.85 -6.81
C SER A 135 -5.51 2.65 -6.85
N PRO A 136 -6.42 2.48 -5.88
CA PRO A 136 -7.76 3.10 -5.90
C PRO A 136 -7.76 4.64 -5.77
N ASN A 137 -6.61 5.25 -5.54
CA ASN A 137 -6.45 6.71 -5.44
C ASN A 137 -5.93 7.36 -6.76
N ILE A 138 -5.68 6.56 -7.80
CA ILE A 138 -5.25 7.03 -9.13
C ILE A 138 -6.47 7.09 -10.04
N LEU A 139 -6.71 8.26 -10.62
CA LEU A 139 -7.89 8.51 -11.47
C LEU A 139 -7.59 8.43 -12.97
N ASP A 140 -6.37 8.77 -13.38
CA ASP A 140 -5.90 8.64 -14.76
C ASP A 140 -4.37 8.60 -14.82
N TYR A 141 -3.83 7.90 -15.83
CA TYR A 141 -2.41 7.80 -16.15
C TYR A 141 -2.19 8.07 -17.64
N ILE A 142 -1.40 9.11 -17.93
CA ILE A 142 -1.08 9.52 -19.30
C ILE A 142 0.44 9.44 -19.50
N GLU A 143 0.86 8.54 -20.37
CA GLU A 143 2.26 8.41 -20.79
C GLU A 143 2.60 9.55 -21.77
N ILE A 144 3.58 10.40 -21.41
CA ILE A 144 4.04 11.49 -22.29
C ILE A 144 5.19 11.00 -23.19
N SER A 145 6.09 10.20 -22.62
CA SER A 145 7.27 9.62 -23.28
C SER A 145 7.67 8.33 -22.56
N GLU A 146 8.73 7.65 -23.03
CA GLU A 146 9.25 6.43 -22.38
C GLU A 146 9.60 6.67 -20.90
N ASP A 147 10.07 7.86 -20.55
CA ASP A 147 10.59 8.17 -19.20
C ASP A 147 9.64 9.01 -18.34
N TYR A 148 8.77 9.83 -18.95
CA TYR A 148 7.88 10.76 -18.25
C TYR A 148 6.40 10.43 -18.39
N SER A 149 5.66 10.58 -17.30
CA SER A 149 4.20 10.40 -17.27
C SER A 149 3.49 11.47 -16.45
N ILE A 150 2.17 11.52 -16.61
CA ILE A 150 1.25 12.31 -15.80
C ILE A 150 0.46 11.37 -14.89
N LEU A 151 0.37 11.73 -13.62
CA LEU A 151 -0.39 11.05 -12.58
C LEU A 151 -1.47 11.99 -12.03
N GLU A 152 -2.73 11.55 -12.05
CA GLU A 152 -3.78 12.19 -11.26
C GLU A 152 -3.88 11.52 -9.88
N LEU A 153 -3.45 12.25 -8.84
CA LEU A 153 -3.43 11.80 -7.45
C LEU A 153 -4.50 12.51 -6.63
N LYS A 154 -5.46 11.77 -6.07
CA LYS A 154 -6.41 12.35 -5.11
C LYS A 154 -5.67 12.80 -3.84
N ALA A 155 -5.95 14.01 -3.36
CA ALA A 155 -5.39 14.55 -2.14
C ALA A 155 -5.68 13.62 -0.95
N SER A 156 -4.62 13.19 -0.28
CA SER A 156 -4.73 12.35 0.91
C SER A 156 -4.97 13.19 2.18
N GLN A 157 -5.46 12.60 3.28
CA GLN A 157 -5.73 13.37 4.51
C GLN A 157 -4.49 14.11 5.04
N ASP A 158 -3.28 13.58 4.82
CA ASP A 158 -2.01 14.22 5.18
C ASP A 158 -1.66 15.45 4.31
N MET A 159 -2.30 15.57 3.15
CA MET A 159 -2.16 16.68 2.22
C MET A 159 -3.24 17.75 2.44
N VAL A 160 -4.42 17.37 2.92
CA VAL A 160 -5.52 18.29 3.23
C VAL A 160 -5.06 19.32 4.26
N GLY A 161 -5.36 20.59 3.99
CA GLY A 161 -4.95 21.73 4.82
C GLY A 161 -3.52 22.20 4.60
N LYS A 162 -2.66 21.44 3.91
CA LYS A 162 -1.31 21.87 3.52
C LYS A 162 -1.32 22.48 2.12
N ASN A 163 -0.40 23.40 1.88
CA ASN A 163 -0.20 23.99 0.55
C ASN A 163 0.96 23.31 -0.21
N LEU A 164 1.12 23.62 -1.51
CA LEU A 164 2.15 23.00 -2.34
C LEU A 164 3.58 23.32 -1.86
N ARG A 165 3.79 24.48 -1.24
CA ARG A 165 5.08 24.88 -0.68
C ARG A 165 5.46 24.04 0.54
N GLU A 166 4.49 23.71 1.39
CA GLU A 166 4.67 22.82 2.54
C GLU A 166 4.83 21.35 2.15
N LEU A 167 4.14 20.93 1.08
CA LEU A 167 4.27 19.57 0.56
C LEU A 167 5.59 19.35 -0.17
N ASP A 168 6.14 20.40 -0.79
CA ASP A 168 7.41 20.46 -1.50
C ASP A 168 7.68 19.25 -2.41
N ILE A 169 6.66 18.91 -3.21
CA ILE A 169 6.64 17.69 -4.03
C ILE A 169 7.82 17.65 -5.00
N ARG A 170 8.23 18.81 -5.51
CA ARG A 170 9.36 18.94 -6.44
C ARG A 170 10.69 18.60 -5.80
N ALA A 171 11.03 19.23 -4.66
CA ALA A 171 12.31 18.96 -4.03
C ALA A 171 12.37 17.53 -3.44
N ARG A 172 11.22 17.01 -2.97
CA ARG A 172 11.17 15.72 -2.28
C ARG A 172 11.08 14.52 -3.21
N PHE A 173 10.41 14.65 -4.35
CA PHE A 173 10.11 13.53 -5.23
C PHE A 173 10.48 13.78 -6.70
N GLY A 174 11.11 14.90 -7.04
CA GLY A 174 11.43 15.22 -8.45
C GLY A 174 10.20 15.53 -9.32
N CYS A 175 9.00 15.57 -8.72
CA CYS A 175 7.73 15.68 -9.43
C CYS A 175 7.20 17.13 -9.43
N ASN A 176 6.58 17.56 -10.52
CA ASN A 176 5.95 18.88 -10.62
C ASN A 176 4.43 18.75 -10.61
N VAL A 177 3.77 19.49 -9.71
CA VAL A 177 2.32 19.65 -9.76
C VAL A 177 1.99 20.66 -10.84
N MET A 178 1.30 20.22 -11.88
CA MET A 178 0.87 21.07 -13.00
C MET A 178 -0.46 21.74 -12.73
N ALA A 179 -1.41 21.02 -12.13
CA ALA A 179 -2.74 21.51 -11.88
C ALA A 179 -3.34 20.91 -10.61
N ILE A 180 -4.31 21.61 -10.04
CA ILE A 180 -5.18 21.09 -8.98
C ILE A 180 -6.61 21.16 -9.50
N LYS A 181 -7.31 20.02 -9.50
CA LYS A 181 -8.71 19.90 -9.86
C LYS A 181 -9.55 19.83 -8.60
N HIS A 182 -10.48 20.77 -8.46
CA HIS A 182 -11.46 20.82 -7.38
C HIS A 182 -12.86 20.61 -7.96
N GLY A 183 -13.41 19.40 -7.82
CA GLY A 183 -14.65 19.01 -8.48
C GLY A 183 -14.55 19.11 -10.02
N THR A 184 -15.30 20.03 -10.63
CA THR A 184 -15.29 20.29 -12.09
C THR A 184 -14.32 21.41 -12.51
N LYS A 185 -13.78 22.17 -11.56
CA LYS A 185 -12.91 23.31 -11.84
C LYS A 185 -11.45 22.87 -11.81
N MET A 186 -10.70 23.21 -12.86
CA MET A 186 -9.27 22.94 -12.93
C MET A 186 -8.48 24.24 -12.78
N ASP A 187 -7.60 24.29 -11.78
CA ASP A 187 -6.60 25.33 -11.61
C ASP A 187 -5.29 24.87 -12.24
N ILE A 188 -4.97 25.41 -13.42
CA ILE A 188 -3.81 25.06 -14.25
C ILE A 188 -2.53 25.82 -13.85
N SER A 189 -2.60 26.69 -12.84
CA SER A 189 -1.43 27.38 -12.29
C SER A 189 -1.66 27.58 -10.79
N PRO A 190 -1.73 26.48 -10.03
CA PRO A 190 -2.09 26.55 -8.62
C PRO A 190 -1.07 27.38 -7.84
N TYR A 191 -1.57 28.36 -7.07
CA TYR A 191 -0.73 29.14 -6.19
C TYR A 191 -0.14 28.24 -5.09
N ALA A 192 1.16 28.36 -4.86
CA ALA A 192 1.88 27.47 -3.95
C ALA A 192 1.43 27.56 -2.49
N ASP A 193 0.73 28.63 -2.11
CA ASP A 193 0.36 28.96 -0.73
C ASP A 193 -1.10 28.59 -0.41
N ALA A 194 -1.89 28.14 -1.39
CA ALA A 194 -3.27 27.72 -1.19
C ALA A 194 -3.35 26.33 -0.55
N PRO A 195 -4.12 26.13 0.53
CA PRO A 195 -4.26 24.82 1.17
C PRO A 195 -5.14 23.89 0.33
N LEU A 196 -4.78 22.60 0.31
CA LEU A 196 -5.54 21.56 -0.37
C LEU A 196 -6.79 21.15 0.40
N SER A 197 -7.81 20.72 -0.32
CA SER A 197 -9.08 20.20 0.19
C SER A 197 -9.20 18.68 -0.03
N GLU A 198 -10.12 18.02 0.69
CA GLU A 198 -10.31 16.54 0.66
C GLU A 198 -10.75 15.99 -0.71
N ASP A 199 -11.31 16.85 -1.57
CA ASP A 199 -11.73 16.52 -2.94
C ASP A 199 -10.78 17.03 -4.03
N ASP A 200 -9.63 17.59 -3.64
CA ASP A 200 -8.63 18.02 -4.61
C ASP A 200 -7.98 16.82 -5.29
N VAL A 201 -7.76 16.93 -6.59
CA VAL A 201 -6.98 15.99 -7.38
C VAL A 201 -5.78 16.74 -7.94
N LEU A 202 -4.58 16.32 -7.56
CA LEU A 202 -3.35 16.89 -8.04
C LEU A 202 -2.96 16.20 -9.34
N VAL A 203 -2.73 16.99 -10.38
CA VAL A 203 -2.18 16.53 -11.66
C VAL A 203 -0.68 16.75 -11.62
N ILE A 204 0.07 15.65 -11.61
CA ILE A 204 1.50 15.64 -11.30
C ILE A 204 2.27 15.05 -12.48
N VAL A 205 3.37 15.68 -12.86
CA VAL A 205 4.27 15.23 -13.93
C VAL A 205 5.65 14.97 -13.36
N GLY A 206 6.23 13.84 -13.75
CA GLY A 206 7.56 13.43 -13.32
C GLY A 206 8.02 12.20 -14.08
N GLU A 207 9.23 11.76 -13.78
CA GLU A 207 9.75 10.48 -14.25
C GLU A 207 8.92 9.33 -13.66
N LYS A 208 8.76 8.23 -14.39
CA LYS A 208 7.96 7.07 -13.92
C LYS A 208 8.38 6.60 -12.53
N SER A 209 9.69 6.45 -12.29
CA SER A 209 10.23 6.05 -10.99
C SER A 209 9.92 7.04 -9.88
N ASP A 210 9.86 8.33 -10.19
CA ASP A 210 9.61 9.40 -9.23
C ASP A 210 8.12 9.50 -8.86
N LEU A 211 7.24 9.30 -9.84
CA LEU A 211 5.81 9.19 -9.60
C LEU A 211 5.46 7.96 -8.76
N THR A 212 6.13 6.82 -9.00
CA THR A 212 5.98 5.64 -8.15
C THR A 212 6.47 5.90 -6.72
N LYS A 213 7.56 6.65 -6.52
CA LYS A 213 8.02 7.07 -5.17
C LYS A 213 6.95 7.89 -4.45
N LEU A 214 6.35 8.85 -5.16
CA LEU A 214 5.28 9.69 -4.64
C LEU A 214 4.06 8.86 -4.25
N GLU A 215 3.66 7.94 -5.13
CA GLU A 215 2.54 7.02 -4.95
C GLU A 215 2.73 6.14 -3.71
N LEU A 216 3.94 5.62 -3.48
CA LEU A 216 4.21 4.73 -2.34
C LEU A 216 4.33 5.48 -1.01
N ALA A 217 4.88 6.70 -1.01
CA ALA A 217 5.20 7.41 0.22
C ALA A 217 3.98 7.88 1.00
N TYR A 218 3.00 8.49 0.32
CA TYR A 218 1.88 9.16 1.00
C TYR A 218 0.86 8.21 1.65
N PRO A 219 0.45 7.09 1.03
CA PRO A 219 -0.42 6.12 1.68
C PRO A 219 0.26 5.42 2.86
N LYS A 220 1.58 5.14 2.73
CA LYS A 220 2.34 4.41 3.74
C LYS A 220 2.69 5.29 4.93
N SER A 221 3.04 6.57 4.75
CA SER A 221 3.35 7.47 5.88
C SER A 221 2.18 7.68 6.85
N GLN A 222 0.94 7.54 6.38
CA GLN A 222 -0.25 7.62 7.24
C GLN A 222 -0.25 6.58 8.36
N LEU A 223 0.39 5.43 8.15
CA LEU A 223 0.46 4.34 9.13
C LEU A 223 1.30 4.71 10.38
N LEU A 224 1.97 5.87 10.40
CA LEU A 224 2.55 6.44 11.61
C LEU A 224 1.49 6.90 12.62
N GLU A 225 0.26 7.17 12.17
CA GLU A 225 -0.87 7.56 13.02
C GLU A 225 -1.81 6.39 13.32
N LYS A 226 -2.26 6.27 14.58
CA LYS A 226 -3.14 5.17 15.03
C LYS A 226 -4.44 5.08 14.22
N LYS A 227 -5.10 6.22 13.97
CA LYS A 227 -6.37 6.30 13.21
C LYS A 227 -6.27 5.58 11.87
N HIS A 228 -5.16 5.76 11.16
CA HIS A 228 -4.93 5.15 9.85
C HIS A 228 -4.56 3.68 9.96
N ARG A 229 -3.75 3.28 10.96
CA ARG A 229 -3.47 1.86 11.23
C ARG A 229 -4.74 1.05 11.48
N ASP A 230 -5.66 1.60 12.25
CA ASP A 230 -6.93 0.96 12.58
C ASP A 230 -7.86 0.90 11.37
N LYS A 231 -7.99 2.01 10.63
CA LYS A 231 -8.81 2.06 9.40
C LYS A 231 -8.32 1.10 8.32
N GLN A 232 -7.01 0.99 8.14
CA GLN A 232 -6.40 0.17 7.08
C GLN A 232 -6.11 -1.27 7.52
N HIS A 233 -6.20 -1.60 8.82
CA HIS A 233 -5.72 -2.85 9.40
C HIS A 233 -4.26 -3.18 9.03
N LYS A 234 -3.40 -2.16 9.01
CA LYS A 234 -1.97 -2.28 8.67
C LYS A 234 -1.08 -1.52 9.65
N TYR A 235 0.20 -1.86 9.69
CA TYR A 235 1.20 -1.17 10.48
C TYR A 235 2.59 -1.25 9.84
N ILE A 236 3.49 -0.36 10.26
CA ILE A 236 4.87 -0.30 9.77
C ILE A 236 5.80 -1.03 10.74
N ILE A 237 6.73 -1.78 10.17
CA ILE A 237 7.85 -2.40 10.86
C ILE A 237 9.12 -1.74 10.33
N GLU A 238 9.90 -1.13 11.22
CA GLU A 238 11.07 -0.34 10.83
C GLU A 238 12.37 -1.02 11.29
N GLY A 239 13.35 -1.13 10.38
CA GLY A 239 14.70 -1.57 10.69
C GLY A 239 14.97 -3.03 10.33
N ILE A 240 16.25 -3.31 10.04
CA ILE A 240 16.71 -4.57 9.44
C ILE A 240 16.31 -5.77 10.29
N HIS A 241 16.62 -5.71 11.59
CA HIS A 241 16.35 -6.80 12.51
C HIS A 241 14.84 -7.08 12.65
N LEU A 242 13.99 -6.05 12.84
CA LEU A 242 12.55 -6.27 13.00
C LEU A 242 11.89 -6.79 11.73
N VAL A 243 12.34 -6.33 10.56
CA VAL A 243 11.88 -6.87 9.28
C VAL A 243 12.30 -8.33 9.12
N GLN A 244 13.52 -8.68 9.53
CA GLN A 244 13.99 -10.07 9.53
C GLN A 244 13.16 -10.97 10.45
N GLU A 245 12.88 -10.52 11.69
CA GLU A 245 12.04 -11.24 12.66
C GLU A 245 10.64 -11.48 12.09
N ALA A 246 10.02 -10.46 11.50
CA ALA A 246 8.70 -10.57 10.88
C ALA A 246 8.67 -11.58 9.71
N LEU A 247 9.67 -11.53 8.83
CA LEU A 247 9.79 -12.46 7.70
C LEU A 247 10.02 -13.89 8.19
N THR A 248 10.88 -14.08 9.19
CA THR A 248 11.23 -15.41 9.73
C THR A 248 10.05 -16.05 10.46
N ALA A 249 9.28 -15.24 11.18
CA ALA A 249 8.06 -15.68 11.85
C ALA A 249 6.87 -15.90 10.89
N GLY A 250 7.01 -15.57 9.60
CA GLY A 250 5.94 -15.71 8.61
C GLY A 250 4.79 -14.72 8.80
N ALA A 251 5.10 -13.50 9.26
CA ALA A 251 4.10 -12.43 9.36
C ALA A 251 3.48 -12.10 7.99
N ASP A 252 2.21 -11.71 7.99
CA ASP A 252 1.49 -11.29 6.78
C ASP A 252 1.95 -9.89 6.34
N LEU A 253 2.98 -9.86 5.49
CA LEU A 253 3.59 -8.65 4.95
C LEU A 253 2.97 -8.29 3.60
N GLU A 254 2.52 -7.04 3.47
CA GLU A 254 2.10 -6.48 2.18
C GLU A 254 3.32 -6.20 1.30
N CYS A 255 4.35 -5.57 1.86
CA CYS A 255 5.57 -5.27 1.14
C CYS A 255 6.75 -5.04 2.09
N VAL A 256 7.96 -5.21 1.55
CA VAL A 256 9.23 -4.80 2.14
C VAL A 256 9.84 -3.73 1.22
N ALA A 257 10.00 -2.52 1.75
CA ALA A 257 10.60 -1.41 1.05
C ALA A 257 12.06 -1.23 1.50
N PHE A 258 12.99 -1.16 0.55
CA PHE A 258 14.42 -1.00 0.81
C PHE A 258 15.01 0.18 0.05
N ASP A 259 16.13 0.71 0.53
CA ASP A 259 16.82 1.83 -0.11
C ASP A 259 17.38 1.39 -1.47
N LEU A 260 16.94 2.04 -2.55
CA LEU A 260 17.35 1.74 -3.92
C LEU A 260 18.86 1.95 -4.13
N GLU A 261 19.47 2.92 -3.44
CA GLU A 261 20.89 3.25 -3.58
C GLU A 261 21.78 2.24 -2.85
N GLN A 262 21.32 1.74 -1.70
CA GLN A 262 22.05 0.77 -0.88
C GLN A 262 21.73 -0.69 -1.25
N GLY A 263 20.63 -0.92 -1.96
CA GLY A 263 20.10 -2.24 -2.27
C GLY A 263 19.48 -2.93 -1.06
N VAL A 264 19.14 -4.20 -1.23
CA VAL A 264 18.60 -5.03 -0.14
C VAL A 264 19.69 -5.26 0.92
N PRO A 265 19.43 -5.02 2.22
CA PRO A 265 20.37 -5.33 3.29
C PRO A 265 20.86 -6.78 3.24
N SER A 266 22.15 -7.00 3.48
CA SER A 266 22.79 -8.32 3.35
C SER A 266 22.16 -9.40 4.25
N GLU A 267 21.70 -8.98 5.42
CA GLU A 267 21.01 -9.77 6.42
C GLU A 267 19.67 -10.29 5.92
N LEU A 268 19.04 -9.58 4.97
CA LEU A 268 17.76 -9.92 4.38
C LEU A 268 17.89 -10.60 3.01
N ALA A 269 19.08 -10.66 2.42
CA ALA A 269 19.30 -11.14 1.05
C ALA A 269 18.81 -12.58 0.81
N HIS A 270 18.90 -13.44 1.82
CA HIS A 270 18.42 -14.83 1.75
C HIS A 270 16.89 -14.97 1.87
N LEU A 271 16.20 -13.93 2.35
CA LEU A 271 14.74 -13.85 2.45
C LEU A 271 14.13 -13.06 1.28
N ALA A 272 14.96 -12.36 0.51
CA ALA A 272 14.54 -11.55 -0.62
C ALA A 272 14.10 -12.39 -1.82
N GLY A 273 13.03 -11.96 -2.50
CA GLY A 273 12.51 -12.61 -3.71
C GLY A 273 11.62 -13.84 -3.48
N GLY A 274 11.25 -14.15 -2.22
CA GLY A 274 10.19 -15.12 -1.93
C GLY A 274 8.79 -14.55 -2.21
N GLU A 275 7.80 -15.43 -2.36
CA GLU A 275 6.38 -15.04 -2.56
C GLU A 275 5.74 -14.37 -1.31
N SER A 276 6.45 -14.37 -0.18
CA SER A 276 5.94 -13.93 1.12
C SER A 276 5.64 -12.44 1.22
N ALA A 277 6.28 -11.60 0.39
CA ALA A 277 6.10 -10.15 0.38
C ALA A 277 6.58 -9.55 -0.94
N GLU A 278 5.97 -8.44 -1.36
CA GLU A 278 6.47 -7.65 -2.49
C GLU A 278 7.70 -6.82 -2.06
N TRP A 279 8.82 -6.95 -2.78
CA TRP A 279 10.05 -6.21 -2.51
C TRP A 279 10.17 -4.99 -3.40
N ILE A 280 10.27 -3.80 -2.80
CA ILE A 280 10.19 -2.53 -3.52
C ILE A 280 11.40 -1.65 -3.18
N GLY A 281 12.16 -1.27 -4.20
CA GLY A 281 13.22 -0.28 -4.06
C GLY A 281 12.63 1.14 -3.99
N VAL A 282 12.98 1.91 -2.96
CA VAL A 282 12.50 3.27 -2.71
C VAL A 282 13.67 4.22 -2.43
N SER A 283 13.48 5.52 -2.60
CA SER A 283 14.54 6.49 -2.29
C SER A 283 14.71 6.68 -0.77
N PRO A 284 15.88 7.18 -0.30
CA PRO A 284 16.09 7.51 1.11
C PRO A 284 15.02 8.47 1.69
N ALA A 285 14.50 9.39 0.87
CA ALA A 285 13.45 10.33 1.27
C ALA A 285 12.10 9.66 1.56
N VAL A 286 11.76 8.59 0.81
CA VAL A 286 10.54 7.81 1.05
C VAL A 286 10.65 7.06 2.37
N ILE A 287 11.79 6.42 2.62
CA ILE A 287 12.07 5.73 3.89
C ILE A 287 11.92 6.72 5.04
N ALA A 288 12.63 7.84 4.99
CA ALA A 288 12.57 8.88 6.02
C ALA A 288 11.15 9.40 6.30
N LYS A 289 10.28 9.40 5.29
CA LYS A 289 8.88 9.83 5.43
C LYS A 289 7.96 8.76 6.03
N CYS A 290 8.26 7.49 5.80
CA CYS A 290 7.47 6.35 6.30
C CYS A 290 7.94 5.86 7.67
N THR A 291 9.12 6.27 8.13
CA THR A 291 9.71 5.87 9.41
C THR A 291 9.64 6.97 10.46
N ASP A 292 9.75 6.60 11.73
CA ASP A 292 9.67 7.54 12.87
C ASP A 292 11.04 7.79 13.55
N THR A 293 12.13 7.15 13.11
CA THR A 293 13.45 7.39 13.71
C THR A 293 14.15 8.64 13.17
N LYS A 294 15.04 9.20 14.00
CA LYS A 294 15.93 10.31 13.62
C LYS A 294 16.95 9.92 12.56
N THR A 295 17.34 8.65 12.53
CA THR A 295 18.28 8.06 11.57
C THR A 295 17.62 6.84 10.94
N PRO A 296 16.81 7.03 9.90
CA PRO A 296 16.07 5.96 9.24
C PRO A 296 17.02 4.85 8.77
N GLN A 297 16.66 3.62 9.10
CA GLN A 297 17.35 2.44 8.57
C GLN A 297 16.96 2.21 7.11
N PRO A 298 17.81 1.58 6.28
CA PRO A 298 17.59 1.45 4.84
C PRO A 298 16.46 0.47 4.45
N VAL A 299 15.61 0.07 5.40
CA VAL A 299 14.51 -0.86 5.17
C VAL A 299 13.34 -0.64 6.14
N PHE A 300 12.13 -0.77 5.63
CA PHE A 300 10.91 -0.92 6.42
C PHE A 300 9.96 -1.90 5.72
N ALA A 301 9.00 -2.45 6.47
CA ALA A 301 7.95 -3.29 5.92
C ALA A 301 6.57 -2.77 6.33
N VAL A 302 5.56 -3.11 5.54
CA VAL A 302 4.14 -2.89 5.88
C VAL A 302 3.50 -4.25 6.13
N ALA A 303 2.95 -4.45 7.32
CA ALA A 303 2.32 -5.70 7.74
C ALA A 303 0.81 -5.51 7.98
N ARG A 304 0.05 -6.60 7.85
CA ARG A 304 -1.38 -6.64 8.19
C ARG A 304 -1.58 -7.00 9.65
N LYS A 305 -2.53 -6.33 10.32
CA LYS A 305 -2.89 -6.68 11.70
C LYS A 305 -3.55 -8.08 11.71
N PRO A 306 -3.16 -8.97 12.63
CA PRO A 306 -3.83 -10.27 12.80
C PRO A 306 -5.30 -10.12 13.19
N LYS A 307 -6.13 -11.10 12.82
CA LYS A 307 -7.55 -11.15 13.20
C LYS A 307 -7.66 -11.55 14.69
N SER A 308 -8.35 -10.74 15.49
CA SER A 308 -8.23 -10.67 16.96
C SER A 308 -8.71 -11.88 17.78
N ALA A 309 -9.55 -12.77 17.24
CA ALA A 309 -10.24 -13.78 18.07
C ALA A 309 -9.38 -15.00 18.45
N ALA A 310 -8.48 -15.47 17.56
CA ALA A 310 -7.81 -16.76 17.74
C ALA A 310 -6.81 -16.80 18.92
N GLY A 311 -6.24 -15.65 19.30
CA GLY A 311 -5.21 -15.58 20.34
C GLY A 311 -5.77 -15.81 21.75
N LEU A 312 -6.96 -15.24 22.05
CA LEU A 312 -7.53 -15.33 23.39
C LEU A 312 -8.02 -16.75 23.72
N ASP A 313 -8.71 -17.40 22.78
CA ASP A 313 -9.20 -18.77 22.94
C ASP A 313 -8.03 -19.74 23.19
N ALA A 314 -6.91 -19.55 22.47
CA ALA A 314 -5.70 -20.33 22.66
C ALA A 314 -5.12 -20.15 24.08
N LEU A 315 -5.05 -18.92 24.59
CA LEU A 315 -4.57 -18.63 25.95
C LEU A 315 -5.47 -19.24 27.03
N MET A 316 -6.80 -19.14 26.86
CA MET A 316 -7.77 -19.68 27.82
C MET A 316 -7.76 -21.22 27.86
N SER A 317 -7.46 -21.88 26.74
CA SER A 317 -7.41 -23.34 26.66
C SER A 317 -6.13 -23.98 27.22
N ARG A 318 -5.08 -23.18 27.48
CA ARG A 318 -3.80 -23.71 27.98
C ARG A 318 -3.87 -24.07 29.47
N GLU A 319 -3.53 -25.31 29.77
CA GLU A 319 -3.27 -25.75 31.13
C GLU A 319 -2.00 -25.10 31.67
N SER A 320 -2.06 -24.66 32.92
CA SER A 320 -0.91 -24.09 33.63
C SER A 320 -0.29 -22.87 32.93
N SER A 321 -1.09 -22.00 32.31
CA SER A 321 -0.58 -20.85 31.56
C SER A 321 0.02 -19.76 32.45
N LEU A 322 1.06 -19.08 31.96
CA LEU A 322 1.63 -17.85 32.51
C LEU A 322 1.35 -16.69 31.55
N VAL A 323 0.48 -15.76 31.93
CA VAL A 323 0.10 -14.62 31.09
C VAL A 323 0.35 -13.33 31.85
N ILE A 324 0.77 -12.27 31.17
CA ILE A 324 0.85 -10.93 31.75
C ILE A 324 -0.19 -10.00 31.14
N ILE A 325 -0.83 -9.20 31.98
CA ILE A 325 -2.00 -8.38 31.66
C ILE A 325 -1.70 -6.95 32.02
N LEU A 326 -1.91 -6.05 31.07
CA LEU A 326 -1.62 -4.63 31.21
C LEU A 326 -2.95 -3.88 31.34
N ASP A 327 -3.22 -3.34 32.53
CA ASP A 327 -4.37 -2.49 32.82
C ASP A 327 -3.98 -1.02 32.66
N GLY A 328 -4.10 -0.52 31.42
CA GLY A 328 -3.90 0.88 31.12
C GLY A 328 -2.44 1.35 31.23
N VAL A 329 -1.47 0.52 30.86
CA VAL A 329 -0.05 0.92 30.78
C VAL A 329 0.15 1.83 29.58
N GLN A 330 0.50 3.10 29.80
CA GLN A 330 0.37 4.13 28.77
C GLN A 330 1.67 4.44 28.01
N ASP A 331 2.85 4.15 28.56
CA ASP A 331 4.10 4.35 27.81
C ASP A 331 4.35 3.20 26.82
N PRO A 332 4.49 3.49 25.50
CA PRO A 332 4.84 2.50 24.48
C PRO A 332 6.13 1.71 24.78
N GLY A 333 7.11 2.35 25.42
CA GLY A 333 8.38 1.72 25.77
C GLY A 333 8.20 0.66 26.86
N ASN A 334 7.41 0.97 27.89
CA ASN A 334 7.03 0.02 28.94
C ASN A 334 6.26 -1.16 28.35
N VAL A 335 5.23 -0.92 27.52
CA VAL A 335 4.46 -2.00 26.85
C VAL A 335 5.38 -2.92 26.05
N GLY A 336 6.24 -2.36 25.20
CA GLY A 336 7.16 -3.16 24.39
C GLY A 336 8.18 -3.93 25.22
N THR A 337 8.69 -3.33 26.30
CA THR A 337 9.62 -3.99 27.23
C THR A 337 8.94 -5.15 27.97
N ILE A 338 7.67 -4.98 28.37
CA ILE A 338 6.90 -6.05 29.03
C ILE A 338 6.70 -7.23 28.06
N ILE A 339 6.31 -6.96 26.81
CA ILE A 339 6.16 -8.01 25.78
C ILE A 339 7.47 -8.78 25.60
N ARG A 340 8.59 -8.05 25.49
CA ARG A 340 9.92 -8.66 25.37
C ARG A 340 10.31 -9.50 26.58
N SER A 341 10.04 -9.02 27.79
CA SER A 341 10.32 -9.76 29.01
C SER A 341 9.43 -10.99 29.17
N ALA A 342 8.19 -10.92 28.71
CA ALA A 342 7.25 -12.05 28.70
C ALA A 342 7.73 -13.15 27.76
N ASP A 343 8.13 -12.79 26.54
CA ASP A 343 8.71 -13.75 25.58
C ASP A 343 9.98 -14.39 26.15
N ALA A 344 10.91 -13.57 26.66
CA ALA A 344 12.16 -14.05 27.25
C ALA A 344 11.96 -14.95 28.49
N ALA A 345 10.89 -14.74 29.26
CA ALA A 345 10.56 -15.58 30.41
C ALA A 345 9.77 -16.85 30.04
N GLY A 346 9.41 -17.03 28.77
CA GLY A 346 8.58 -18.14 28.33
C GLY A 346 7.12 -18.05 28.77
N ALA A 347 6.58 -16.83 28.89
CA ALA A 347 5.16 -16.62 29.10
C ALA A 347 4.36 -17.15 27.89
N ASP A 348 3.11 -17.53 28.12
CA ASP A 348 2.22 -18.03 27.07
C ASP A 348 1.58 -16.90 26.26
N GLY A 349 1.50 -15.69 26.82
CA GLY A 349 0.99 -14.52 26.12
C GLY A 349 0.93 -13.24 26.94
N VAL A 350 0.51 -12.18 26.26
CA VAL A 350 0.30 -10.84 26.83
C VAL A 350 -1.11 -10.36 26.48
N ILE A 351 -1.82 -9.79 27.45
CA ILE A 351 -3.14 -9.17 27.24
C ILE A 351 -3.03 -7.67 27.50
N LEU A 352 -3.36 -6.86 26.51
CA LEU A 352 -3.45 -5.41 26.61
C LEU A 352 -4.90 -5.01 26.86
N GLY A 353 -5.17 -4.55 28.08
CA GLY A 353 -6.44 -3.94 28.44
C GLY A 353 -6.65 -2.60 27.75
N ARG A 354 -7.92 -2.20 27.62
CA ARG A 354 -8.30 -0.87 27.11
C ARG A 354 -7.55 0.25 27.84
N GLY A 355 -7.10 1.26 27.08
CA GLY A 355 -6.34 2.38 27.63
C GLY A 355 -4.83 2.16 27.69
N SER A 356 -4.35 0.95 27.37
CA SER A 356 -2.91 0.69 27.18
C SER A 356 -2.39 1.36 25.91
N ALA A 357 -1.07 1.56 25.84
CA ALA A 357 -0.41 2.11 24.65
C ALA A 357 -0.69 1.23 23.43
N ASP A 358 -0.80 1.86 22.26
CA ASP A 358 -1.07 1.15 21.01
C ASP A 358 0.03 0.14 20.69
N LEU A 359 -0.35 -1.14 20.54
CA LEU A 359 0.57 -2.25 20.25
C LEU A 359 1.40 -2.00 18.99
N TYR A 360 0.73 -1.45 17.96
CA TYR A 360 1.30 -1.24 16.63
C TYR A 360 1.92 0.15 16.46
N ASN A 361 2.13 0.90 17.54
CA ASN A 361 2.91 2.13 17.51
C ASN A 361 4.38 1.81 17.18
N PRO A 362 5.06 2.57 16.30
CA PRO A 362 6.47 2.34 15.97
C PRO A 362 7.39 2.25 17.19
N LYS A 363 7.18 3.07 18.23
CA LYS A 363 7.94 3.00 19.48
C LYS A 363 7.67 1.68 20.22
N THR A 364 6.42 1.22 20.33
CA THR A 364 6.08 -0.06 20.96
C THR A 364 6.74 -1.22 20.22
N ILE A 365 6.55 -1.31 18.90
CA ILE A 365 7.11 -2.37 18.06
C ILE A 365 8.63 -2.42 18.21
N ARG A 366 9.32 -1.27 18.09
CA ARG A 366 10.78 -1.19 18.28
C ARG A 366 11.21 -1.68 19.66
N SER A 367 10.48 -1.32 20.72
CA SER A 367 10.77 -1.77 22.07
C SER A 367 10.58 -3.28 22.28
N THR A 368 9.77 -3.96 21.47
CA THR A 368 9.62 -5.44 21.55
C THR A 368 10.86 -6.20 21.05
N MET A 369 11.69 -5.59 20.18
CA MET A 369 12.84 -6.26 19.56
C MET A 369 12.49 -7.62 18.93
N GLY A 370 11.37 -7.72 18.21
CA GLY A 370 10.95 -8.93 17.49
C GLY A 370 9.97 -9.82 18.26
N SER A 371 9.95 -9.73 19.59
CA SER A 371 9.12 -10.58 20.47
C SER A 371 7.61 -10.55 20.14
N LEU A 372 7.13 -9.48 19.49
CA LEU A 372 5.76 -9.37 18.98
C LEU A 372 5.36 -10.52 18.03
N PHE A 373 6.33 -11.13 17.34
CA PHE A 373 6.08 -12.18 16.37
C PHE A 373 6.19 -13.59 16.94
N HIS A 374 6.69 -13.74 18.17
CA HIS A 374 6.91 -15.03 18.83
C HIS A 374 5.89 -15.32 19.93
N LEU A 375 5.35 -14.25 20.53
CA LEU A 375 4.45 -14.31 21.66
C LEU A 375 3.05 -13.82 21.27
N PRO A 376 1.97 -14.57 21.59
CA PRO A 376 0.61 -14.09 21.40
C PRO A 376 0.35 -12.82 22.22
N VAL A 377 -0.01 -11.72 21.53
CA VAL A 377 -0.40 -10.46 22.15
C VAL A 377 -1.85 -10.13 21.76
N VAL A 378 -2.73 -10.04 22.76
CA VAL A 378 -4.17 -9.87 22.58
C VAL A 378 -4.62 -8.53 23.15
N GLU A 379 -5.36 -7.73 22.38
CA GLU A 379 -6.03 -6.52 22.88
C GLU A 379 -7.49 -6.84 23.24
N GLY A 380 -7.97 -6.39 24.40
CA GLY A 380 -9.36 -6.69 24.81
C GLY A 380 -9.87 -5.96 26.05
N ASP A 381 -11.15 -6.18 26.37
CA ASP A 381 -11.77 -5.65 27.58
C ASP A 381 -11.50 -6.58 28.77
N LEU A 382 -10.76 -6.08 29.76
CA LEU A 382 -10.41 -6.87 30.95
C LEU A 382 -11.65 -7.28 31.76
N MET A 383 -12.74 -6.50 31.68
CA MET A 383 -13.98 -6.80 32.41
C MET A 383 -14.76 -7.96 31.78
N GLU A 384 -14.45 -8.33 30.54
CA GLU A 384 -14.99 -9.52 29.88
C GLU A 384 -14.03 -10.71 30.06
N ILE A 385 -12.73 -10.46 29.85
CA ILE A 385 -11.68 -11.48 29.84
C ILE A 385 -11.42 -12.08 31.22
N LEU A 386 -11.22 -11.25 32.25
CA LEU A 386 -10.80 -11.73 33.57
C LEU A 386 -11.86 -12.63 34.25
N PRO A 387 -13.17 -12.29 34.24
CA PRO A 387 -14.19 -13.19 34.78
C PRO A 387 -14.24 -14.55 34.08
N GLU A 388 -14.05 -14.58 32.76
CA GLU A 388 -14.01 -15.82 31.99
C GLU A 388 -12.77 -16.67 32.30
N ALA A 389 -11.60 -16.04 32.39
CA ALA A 389 -10.38 -16.71 32.80
C ALA A 389 -10.52 -17.35 34.19
N LYS A 390 -11.09 -16.62 35.16
CA LYS A 390 -11.35 -17.15 36.52
C LYS A 390 -12.28 -18.35 36.52
N ARG A 391 -13.35 -18.34 35.69
CA ARG A 391 -14.24 -19.51 35.53
C ARG A 391 -13.50 -20.74 34.98
N SER A 392 -12.43 -20.53 34.22
CA SER A 392 -11.56 -21.57 33.68
C SER A 392 -10.45 -21.99 34.65
N GLY A 393 -10.48 -21.51 35.90
CA GLY A 393 -9.51 -21.88 36.94
C GLY A 393 -8.22 -21.08 36.92
N VAL A 394 -8.16 -19.99 36.15
CA VAL A 394 -7.02 -19.06 36.18
C VAL A 394 -7.03 -18.27 37.48
N ARG A 395 -5.86 -18.15 38.10
CA ARG A 395 -5.63 -17.29 39.25
C ARG A 395 -5.04 -15.96 38.81
N VAL A 396 -5.70 -14.87 39.17
CA VAL A 396 -5.30 -13.51 38.78
C VAL A 396 -4.51 -12.87 39.91
N ILE A 397 -3.27 -12.46 39.65
CA ILE A 397 -2.34 -11.96 40.65
C ILE A 397 -1.94 -10.54 40.30
N SER A 398 -2.00 -9.62 41.26
CA SER A 398 -1.56 -8.23 41.06
C SER A 398 -0.32 -7.90 41.88
N THR A 399 0.46 -6.92 41.43
CA THR A 399 1.52 -6.31 42.23
C THR A 399 0.99 -5.12 43.03
N SER A 400 1.17 -5.12 44.35
CA SER A 400 0.74 -4.05 45.24
C SER A 400 1.79 -3.74 46.31
N LEU A 401 2.01 -2.46 46.59
CA LEU A 401 2.88 -2.01 47.68
C LEU A 401 2.28 -2.27 49.08
N GLN A 402 0.99 -2.59 49.15
CA GLN A 402 0.26 -2.87 50.38
C GLN A 402 0.08 -4.37 50.64
N ALA A 403 0.57 -5.23 49.74
CA ALA A 403 0.50 -6.67 49.89
C ALA A 403 1.37 -7.17 51.05
N GLN A 404 0.89 -8.20 51.75
CA GLN A 404 1.62 -8.85 52.84
C GLN A 404 2.59 -9.92 52.31
N ASP A 405 2.16 -10.67 51.30
CA ASP A 405 2.94 -11.76 50.73
C ASP A 405 3.93 -11.25 49.69
N THR A 406 5.16 -11.74 49.77
CA THR A 406 6.21 -11.37 48.82
C THR A 406 6.14 -12.23 47.57
N CYS A 407 6.59 -11.69 46.43
CA CYS A 407 6.72 -12.48 45.21
C CYS A 407 7.63 -13.71 45.37
N TYR A 408 8.59 -13.71 46.31
CA TYR A 408 9.50 -14.83 46.54
C TYR A 408 8.92 -15.96 47.41
N SER A 409 7.87 -15.67 48.17
CA SER A 409 7.18 -16.66 49.02
C SER A 409 5.96 -17.27 48.33
N TYR A 410 5.49 -16.67 47.23
CA TYR A 410 4.35 -17.16 46.47
C TYR A 410 4.73 -18.36 45.60
N ASP A 411 3.83 -19.34 45.47
CA ASP A 411 4.04 -20.56 44.67
C ASP A 411 3.44 -20.41 43.27
N PHE A 412 4.28 -20.12 42.27
CA PHE A 412 3.88 -19.95 40.87
C PHE A 412 3.70 -21.28 40.10
N ARG A 413 3.98 -22.43 40.71
CA ARG A 413 3.93 -23.75 40.03
C ARG A 413 2.51 -24.30 39.89
N GLN A 414 1.56 -23.75 40.65
CA GLN A 414 0.20 -24.27 40.71
C GLN A 414 -0.69 -23.63 39.64
N GLY A 415 -1.04 -24.43 38.62
CA GLY A 415 -2.08 -24.08 37.65
C GLY A 415 -1.79 -22.81 36.84
N SER A 416 -2.84 -22.25 36.23
CA SER A 416 -2.74 -21.08 35.38
C SER A 416 -2.69 -19.81 36.23
N CYS A 417 -1.66 -18.98 36.01
CA CYS A 417 -1.34 -17.79 36.78
C CYS A 417 -1.24 -16.59 35.84
N TRP A 418 -2.12 -15.61 36.01
CA TRP A 418 -2.16 -14.41 35.18
C TRP A 418 -1.76 -13.18 36.01
N LEU A 419 -0.65 -12.55 35.62
CA LEU A 419 -0.05 -11.41 36.30
C LEU A 419 -0.67 -10.11 35.77
N LEU A 420 -1.40 -9.40 36.61
CA LEU A 420 -2.00 -8.10 36.33
C LEU A 420 -1.10 -6.98 36.82
N VAL A 421 -0.71 -6.10 35.89
CA VAL A 421 0.04 -4.88 36.19
C VAL A 421 -0.73 -3.67 35.70
N GLY A 422 -0.68 -2.59 36.47
CA GLY A 422 -1.48 -1.40 36.23
C GLY A 422 -0.71 -0.24 35.62
N ASN A 423 -1.43 0.85 35.40
CA ASN A 423 -0.90 2.13 34.96
C ASN A 423 0.24 2.62 35.86
N GLU A 424 1.23 3.28 35.26
CA GLU A 424 2.44 3.74 35.94
C GLU A 424 2.15 4.70 37.12
N ALA A 425 1.11 5.53 37.01
CA ALA A 425 0.76 6.52 38.02
C ALA A 425 -0.39 6.06 38.93
N LYS A 426 -1.40 5.37 38.37
CA LYS A 426 -2.63 5.00 39.08
C LYS A 426 -2.63 3.58 39.62
N GLY A 427 -1.70 2.74 39.19
CA GLY A 427 -1.74 1.31 39.46
C GLY A 427 -2.91 0.63 38.74
N VAL A 428 -3.33 -0.51 39.27
CA VAL A 428 -4.46 -1.29 38.74
C VAL A 428 -5.77 -0.56 39.05
N SER A 429 -6.69 -0.54 38.09
CA SER A 429 -8.01 0.09 38.24
C SER A 429 -8.83 -0.58 39.34
N GLU A 430 -9.70 0.17 40.01
CA GLU A 430 -10.56 -0.38 41.08
C GLU A 430 -11.42 -1.56 40.60
N GLN A 431 -11.87 -1.51 39.35
CA GLN A 431 -12.68 -2.56 38.73
C GLN A 431 -11.87 -3.84 38.53
N ALA A 432 -10.63 -3.73 38.00
CA ALA A 432 -9.76 -4.89 37.84
C ALA A 432 -9.24 -5.42 39.17
N GLN A 433 -9.03 -4.54 40.16
CA GLN A 433 -8.61 -4.92 41.51
C GLN A 433 -9.64 -5.83 42.21
N GLN A 434 -10.93 -5.67 41.93
CA GLN A 434 -11.99 -6.57 42.45
C GLN A 434 -11.92 -8.00 41.88
N LEU A 435 -11.19 -8.19 40.78
CA LEU A 435 -11.04 -9.48 40.10
C LEU A 435 -9.71 -10.17 40.46
N VAL A 436 -8.84 -9.51 41.23
CA VAL A 436 -7.57 -10.06 41.72
C VAL A 436 -7.82 -11.08 42.82
N ASP A 437 -7.20 -12.25 42.73
CA ASP A 437 -7.23 -13.30 43.75
C ASP A 437 -6.16 -13.06 44.82
N ASP A 438 -4.93 -12.75 44.39
CA ASP A 438 -3.80 -12.52 45.29
C ASP A 438 -3.06 -11.23 44.92
N ALA A 439 -2.59 -10.51 45.94
CA ALA A 439 -1.75 -9.34 45.77
C ALA A 439 -0.36 -9.63 46.33
N LEU A 440 0.69 -9.32 45.56
CA LEU A 440 2.08 -9.58 45.92
C LEU A 440 2.91 -8.31 45.96
N ILE A 441 3.86 -8.24 46.89
CA ILE A 441 4.84 -7.16 46.98
C ILE A 441 6.21 -7.62 46.48
N ILE A 442 6.88 -6.76 45.71
CA ILE A 442 8.31 -6.89 45.41
C ILE A 442 9.06 -6.17 46.54
N PRO A 443 9.84 -6.88 47.39
CA PRO A 443 10.50 -6.26 48.53
C PRO A 443 11.50 -5.18 48.13
N MET A 444 11.29 -3.95 48.62
CA MET A 444 12.17 -2.80 48.39
C MET A 444 13.05 -2.58 49.62
N ARG A 445 14.37 -2.73 49.47
CA ARG A 445 15.35 -2.47 50.56
C ARG A 445 15.86 -1.03 50.62
N GLY A 446 15.73 -0.29 49.52
CA GLY A 446 16.22 1.08 49.40
C GLY A 446 15.16 2.12 49.76
N GLN A 447 15.41 3.37 49.35
CA GLN A 447 14.52 4.52 49.56
C GLN A 447 13.53 4.75 48.40
N ALA A 448 13.55 3.91 47.37
CA ALA A 448 12.65 4.05 46.23
C ALA A 448 11.24 3.57 46.59
N GLU A 449 10.23 4.34 46.19
CA GLU A 449 8.82 4.06 46.51
C GLU A 449 8.24 2.91 45.67
N SER A 450 8.69 2.77 44.43
CA SER A 450 8.21 1.75 43.48
C SER A 450 9.24 1.47 42.38
N LEU A 451 9.00 0.42 41.60
CA LEU A 451 9.74 0.10 40.38
C LEU A 451 8.95 0.57 39.16
N ASN A 452 9.66 0.87 38.07
CA ASN A 452 9.03 1.01 36.76
C ASN A 452 8.22 -0.26 36.44
N VAL A 453 7.02 -0.10 35.89
CA VAL A 453 6.07 -1.20 35.65
C VAL A 453 6.67 -2.34 34.81
N ALA A 454 7.50 -2.02 33.81
CA ALA A 454 8.16 -3.03 32.98
C ALA A 454 9.23 -3.81 33.77
N MET A 455 9.95 -3.14 34.67
CA MET A 455 10.93 -3.78 35.55
C MET A 455 10.26 -4.69 36.58
N ALA A 456 9.16 -4.22 37.19
CA ALA A 456 8.36 -5.04 38.11
C ALA A 456 7.80 -6.28 37.41
N SER A 457 7.21 -6.08 36.22
CA SER A 457 6.71 -7.16 35.36
C SER A 457 7.79 -8.19 35.05
N THR A 458 8.98 -7.73 34.66
CA THR A 458 10.12 -8.60 34.35
C THR A 458 10.51 -9.44 35.56
N LEU A 459 10.61 -8.84 36.75
CA LEU A 459 10.96 -9.57 37.98
C LEU A 459 9.93 -10.66 38.30
N MET A 460 8.64 -10.33 38.23
CA MET A 460 7.56 -11.27 38.49
C MET A 460 7.57 -12.45 37.49
N LEU A 461 7.74 -12.15 36.20
CA LEU A 461 7.82 -13.15 35.14
C LEU A 461 9.02 -14.10 35.33
N PHE A 462 10.20 -13.57 35.65
CA PHE A 462 11.40 -14.38 35.84
C PHE A 462 11.36 -15.18 37.15
N GLU A 463 10.71 -14.68 38.20
CA GLU A 463 10.48 -15.48 39.41
C GLU A 463 9.51 -16.63 39.14
N ALA A 464 8.42 -16.38 38.41
CA ALA A 464 7.51 -17.44 37.98
C ALA A 464 8.23 -18.48 37.11
N MET A 465 9.03 -18.05 36.12
CA MET A 465 9.85 -18.93 35.28
C MET A 465 10.83 -19.76 36.13
N ARG A 466 11.54 -19.12 37.09
CA ARG A 466 12.46 -19.80 37.99
C ARG A 466 11.76 -20.92 38.74
N GLN A 467 10.59 -20.66 39.31
CA GLN A 467 9.84 -21.67 40.06
C GLN A 467 9.28 -22.78 39.18
N ARG A 468 8.80 -22.45 37.97
CA ARG A 468 8.17 -23.41 37.05
C ARG A 468 9.18 -24.34 36.37
N HIS A 469 10.41 -23.89 36.15
CA HIS A 469 11.37 -24.62 35.32
C HIS A 469 12.71 -24.93 35.98
N PHE A 470 13.05 -24.28 37.10
CA PHE A 470 14.40 -24.35 37.68
C PHE A 470 14.43 -24.55 39.21
N ALA A 471 13.29 -24.77 39.86
CA ALA A 471 13.19 -24.89 41.33
C ALA A 471 12.97 -26.33 41.82
#